data_AF-A0A2G9MME1-F1
#
_entry.id   AF-A0A2G9MME1-F1
#
_cell.length_a   1.000
_cell.length_b   1.000
_cell.length_c   1.000
_cell.angle_alpha   90.00
_cell.angle_beta   90.00
_cell.angle_gamma   90.00
#
_symmetry.space_group_name_H-M   'P 1'
#
loop_
_entity.id
_entity.type
_entity.pdbx_description
1 polymer ?
#
loop_
_entity_poly.entity_id
_entity_poly.type
_entity_poly.pdbx_seq_one_letter_code
_entity_poly.pdbx_strand_id
1 'polypeptide(L)'
;MRVWIMLFLAVIVMPVAFAENTGHITLLAVSEATQLGSTADLYLKIQDGRGGVYIETAPLTKLDTQLSTRFAQQIGCKFIDKECSNTDFFYTIRSEATIIGGPSAGAAISILTVAMLDNLEINQSVAVTGTINVGGLIGPVAGIIGKIEAAKNAGLTKVLIPKGTRYEIEPEHTYNELLRDYNASYYRYNNETGFYEVDAYEYGKFIGIDVKEVATLQEAVYEITGVLYDADDSEIEPEEWYVQTMEDVAKNLCNRNYELVEELNTINSTLQEELINSTIRAENATANDMFYVAASTCFGGNIRLKYLLLNGIELNETSEMIDNINASTTILQEEIDSKKLQTITDLQTYLVVNERLEEARQTLAEIMLKKAMNNSEE
;
A
#
# COMPACT_ATOMS: atom_id res chain seq x y z
N MET A 1 41.32 -19.89 70.94
CA MET A 1 39.86 -19.72 70.78
C MET A 1 39.64 -18.93 69.50
N ARG A 2 38.97 -19.52 68.51
CA ARG A 2 38.91 -19.03 67.11
C ARG A 2 38.02 -17.80 66.99
N VAL A 3 38.54 -16.74 66.40
CA VAL A 3 37.79 -15.54 65.98
C VAL A 3 37.11 -15.85 64.65
N TRP A 4 35.78 -15.85 64.62
CA TRP A 4 34.98 -15.95 63.40
C TRP A 4 34.72 -14.53 62.87
N ILE A 5 35.37 -14.19 61.76
CA ILE A 5 34.96 -13.08 60.89
C ILE A 5 33.99 -13.69 59.88
N MET A 6 32.68 -13.55 60.12
CA MET A 6 31.68 -13.77 59.07
C MET A 6 31.69 -12.55 58.16
N LEU A 7 32.32 -12.69 57.00
CA LEU A 7 32.31 -11.72 55.93
C LEU A 7 30.97 -11.86 55.19
N PHE A 8 30.08 -10.90 55.39
CA PHE A 8 28.77 -10.80 54.76
C PHE A 8 28.97 -10.43 53.28
N LEU A 9 29.07 -11.43 52.40
CA LEU A 9 29.11 -11.22 50.96
C LEU A 9 27.68 -10.99 50.46
N ALA A 10 27.18 -9.76 50.62
CA ALA A 10 25.93 -9.33 50.00
C ALA A 10 26.18 -9.15 48.49
N VAL A 11 25.97 -10.20 47.71
CA VAL A 11 25.87 -10.11 46.25
C VAL A 11 24.59 -9.37 45.94
N ILE A 12 24.70 -8.07 45.71
CA ILE A 12 23.63 -7.24 45.16
C ILE A 12 23.41 -7.73 43.72
N VAL A 13 22.48 -8.67 43.55
CA VAL A 13 21.90 -8.96 42.24
C VAL A 13 20.98 -7.78 41.95
N MET A 14 21.50 -6.71 41.35
CA MET A 14 20.63 -5.74 40.71
C MET A 14 19.91 -6.49 39.59
N PRO A 15 18.56 -6.53 39.56
CA PRO A 15 17.87 -6.91 38.35
C PRO A 15 18.28 -5.88 37.30
N VAL A 16 19.10 -6.32 36.34
CA VAL A 16 19.28 -5.57 35.10
C VAL A 16 17.92 -5.63 34.44
N ALA A 17 17.11 -4.60 34.64
CA ALA A 17 15.94 -4.38 33.83
C ALA A 17 16.47 -4.17 32.42
N PHE A 18 16.47 -5.23 31.61
CA PHE A 18 16.57 -5.07 30.17
C PHE A 18 15.35 -4.23 29.79
N ALA A 19 15.58 -2.96 29.51
CA ALA A 19 14.57 -2.13 28.88
C ALA A 19 14.21 -2.85 27.58
N GLU A 20 12.96 -3.31 27.47
CA GLU A 20 12.46 -3.91 26.26
C GLU A 20 12.40 -2.79 25.21
N ASN A 21 13.39 -2.78 24.31
CA ASN A 21 13.48 -1.76 23.26
C ASN A 21 12.41 -2.10 22.22
N THR A 22 11.22 -1.53 22.42
CA THR A 22 10.09 -1.64 21.51
C THR A 22 9.90 -0.29 20.86
N GLY A 23 10.08 -0.24 19.54
CA GLY A 23 9.78 0.93 18.73
C GLY A 23 8.28 1.05 18.50
N HIS A 24 7.82 2.27 18.26
CA HIS A 24 6.42 2.56 17.99
C HIS A 24 6.30 3.65 16.92
N ILE A 25 5.32 3.52 16.04
CA ILE A 25 4.90 4.56 15.10
C ILE A 25 3.39 4.47 14.87
N THR A 26 2.72 5.61 14.73
CA THR A 26 1.31 5.67 14.36
C THR A 26 1.13 5.46 12.85
N LEU A 27 0.23 4.55 12.48
CA LEU A 27 -0.22 4.29 11.13
C LEU A 27 -1.52 5.05 10.84
N LEU A 28 -1.69 5.44 9.57
CA LEU A 28 -2.93 6.02 9.06
C LEU A 28 -3.61 5.03 8.11
N ALA A 29 -4.89 4.76 8.36
CA ALA A 29 -5.72 3.86 7.58
C ALA A 29 -6.99 4.57 7.11
N VAL A 30 -7.68 3.96 6.15
CA VAL A 30 -8.98 4.44 5.66
C VAL A 30 -9.90 3.25 5.43
N SER A 31 -11.17 3.42 5.75
CA SER A 31 -12.22 2.44 5.47
C SER A 31 -12.53 2.41 3.96
N GLU A 32 -12.43 1.23 3.34
CA GLU A 32 -12.80 1.04 1.93
C GLU A 32 -14.26 1.42 1.66
N ALA A 33 -15.17 1.15 2.61
CA ALA A 33 -16.61 1.35 2.45
C ALA A 33 -17.07 2.79 2.71
N THR A 34 -16.46 3.48 3.68
CA THR A 34 -16.94 4.79 4.15
C THR A 34 -15.99 5.93 3.87
N GLN A 35 -14.77 5.65 3.39
CA GLN A 35 -13.67 6.63 3.25
C GLN A 35 -13.29 7.36 4.55
N LEU A 36 -13.83 6.92 5.69
CA LEU A 36 -13.47 7.46 6.99
C LEU A 36 -12.08 6.97 7.38
N GLY A 37 -11.21 7.92 7.72
CA GLY A 37 -9.89 7.61 8.23
C GLY A 37 -9.91 7.07 9.65
N SER A 38 -8.90 6.27 9.97
CA SER A 38 -8.63 5.79 11.33
C SER A 38 -7.12 5.71 11.56
N THR A 39 -6.73 5.59 12.83
CA THR A 39 -5.34 5.32 13.19
C THR A 39 -5.17 3.87 13.64
N ALA A 40 -3.93 3.40 13.56
CA ALA A 40 -3.49 2.15 14.16
C ALA A 40 -2.10 2.35 14.74
N ASP A 41 -1.76 1.59 15.78
CA ASP A 41 -0.42 1.59 16.35
C ASP A 41 0.38 0.42 15.79
N LEU A 42 1.58 0.73 15.30
CA LEU A 42 2.57 -0.27 14.93
C LEU A 42 3.69 -0.27 15.96
N TYR A 43 3.95 -1.45 16.52
CA TYR A 43 5.08 -1.70 17.39
C TYR A 43 6.07 -2.64 16.69
N LEU A 44 7.36 -2.45 16.96
CA LEU A 44 8.42 -3.33 16.50
C LEU A 44 9.34 -3.69 17.65
N LYS A 45 9.53 -4.99 17.85
CA LYS A 45 10.60 -5.54 18.69
C LYS A 45 11.58 -6.33 17.82
N ILE A 46 12.87 -6.15 18.08
CA ILE A 46 13.96 -6.81 17.36
C ILE A 46 14.76 -7.66 18.35
N GLN A 47 15.16 -8.87 17.94
CA GLN A 47 16.06 -9.74 18.69
C GLN A 47 16.96 -10.56 17.77
N ASP A 48 18.07 -11.07 18.31
CA ASP A 48 18.90 -12.03 17.59
C ASP A 48 18.11 -13.30 17.28
N GLY A 49 18.24 -13.81 16.06
CA GLY A 49 17.37 -14.84 15.53
C GLY A 49 17.84 -15.45 14.22
N ARG A 50 16.89 -15.89 13.38
CA ARG A 50 17.15 -16.57 12.09
C ARG A 50 16.56 -15.82 10.90
N GLY A 51 16.34 -14.51 11.05
CA GLY A 51 15.75 -13.69 9.98
C GLY A 51 14.23 -13.79 9.91
N GLY A 52 13.56 -14.22 10.99
CA GLY A 52 12.13 -14.40 11.03
C GLY A 52 11.37 -13.08 11.08
N VAL A 53 10.34 -12.92 10.24
CA VAL A 53 9.41 -11.79 10.30
C VAL A 53 8.05 -12.27 10.79
N TYR A 54 7.71 -11.83 12.00
CA TYR A 54 6.48 -12.18 12.72
C TYR A 54 5.56 -10.96 12.75
N ILE A 55 4.28 -11.20 12.49
CA ILE A 55 3.26 -10.16 12.39
C ILE A 55 2.10 -10.60 13.26
N GLU A 56 1.88 -9.87 14.34
CA GLU A 56 0.71 -10.01 15.20
C GLU A 56 -0.23 -8.84 14.91
N THR A 57 -1.52 -9.12 14.70
CA THR A 57 -2.52 -8.09 14.49
C THR A 57 -3.69 -8.28 15.44
N ALA A 58 -4.19 -7.18 15.99
CA ALA A 58 -5.54 -7.09 16.54
C ALA A 58 -6.14 -5.83 15.93
N PRO A 59 -7.01 -5.94 14.91
CA PRO A 59 -7.94 -7.05 14.60
C PRO A 59 -7.39 -8.08 13.57
N LEU A 60 -8.27 -8.81 12.89
CA LEU A 60 -7.94 -9.66 11.74
C LEU A 60 -7.26 -8.86 10.62
N THR A 61 -6.34 -9.50 9.89
CA THR A 61 -5.55 -8.85 8.83
C THR A 61 -5.68 -9.59 7.50
N LYS A 62 -5.82 -8.83 6.40
CA LYS A 62 -5.74 -9.34 5.03
C LYS A 62 -4.31 -9.76 4.69
N LEU A 63 -4.15 -10.57 3.63
CA LEU A 63 -2.84 -11.15 3.28
C LEU A 63 -1.86 -10.10 2.74
N ASP A 64 -2.36 -9.05 2.10
CA ASP A 64 -1.57 -7.95 1.56
C ASP A 64 -0.83 -7.13 2.62
N THR A 65 -1.42 -6.89 3.80
CA THR A 65 -0.74 -6.27 4.94
C THR A 65 0.43 -7.14 5.42
N GLN A 66 0.24 -8.46 5.47
CA GLN A 66 1.31 -9.36 5.91
C GLN A 66 2.47 -9.42 4.91
N LEU A 67 2.18 -9.42 3.61
CA LEU A 67 3.20 -9.41 2.56
C LEU A 67 3.92 -8.06 2.50
N SER A 68 3.19 -6.95 2.54
CA SER A 68 3.77 -5.61 2.53
C SER A 68 4.64 -5.33 3.75
N THR A 69 4.31 -5.88 4.93
CA THR A 69 5.15 -5.75 6.13
C THR A 69 6.49 -6.45 5.95
N ARG A 70 6.51 -7.68 5.42
CA ARG A 70 7.76 -8.41 5.13
C ARG A 70 8.61 -7.65 4.10
N PHE A 71 7.97 -7.17 3.05
CA PHE A 71 8.63 -6.40 2.01
C PHE A 71 9.23 -5.10 2.58
N ALA A 72 8.44 -4.31 3.32
CA ALA A 72 8.88 -3.07 3.93
C ALA A 72 10.02 -3.26 4.93
N GLN A 73 10.02 -4.36 5.69
CA GLN A 73 11.13 -4.75 6.57
C GLN A 73 12.42 -4.98 5.78
N GLN A 74 12.35 -5.70 4.65
CA GLN A 74 13.51 -5.92 3.78
C GLN A 74 14.05 -4.60 3.22
N ILE A 75 13.18 -3.71 2.77
CA ILE A 75 13.59 -2.37 2.31
C ILE A 75 14.27 -1.59 3.43
N GLY A 76 13.74 -1.63 4.66
CA GLY A 76 14.36 -0.97 5.80
C GLY A 76 15.76 -1.50 6.14
N CYS A 77 15.98 -2.82 6.07
CA CYS A 77 17.30 -3.42 6.26
C CYS A 77 18.29 -3.01 5.16
N LYS A 78 17.84 -3.05 3.90
CA LYS A 78 18.67 -2.70 2.75
C LYS A 78 19.03 -1.21 2.73
N PHE A 79 18.12 -0.34 3.16
CA PHE A 79 18.33 1.11 3.22
C PHE A 79 19.53 1.52 4.08
N ILE A 80 19.85 0.77 5.12
CA ILE A 80 21.01 1.02 6.00
C ILE A 80 22.15 -0.01 5.81
N ASP A 81 22.15 -0.75 4.69
CA ASP A 81 23.12 -1.80 4.37
C ASP A 81 23.38 -2.79 5.52
N LYS A 82 22.30 -3.22 6.20
CA LYS A 82 22.38 -4.10 7.37
C LYS A 82 21.91 -5.51 7.05
N GLU A 83 22.79 -6.47 7.30
CA GLU A 83 22.50 -7.90 7.16
C GLU A 83 21.51 -8.37 8.24
N CYS A 84 20.25 -8.51 7.86
CA CYS A 84 19.14 -8.87 8.77
C CYS A 84 18.84 -10.38 8.83
N SER A 85 19.64 -11.22 8.18
CA SER A 85 19.43 -12.68 8.12
C SER A 85 19.54 -13.40 9.46
N ASN A 86 20.19 -12.79 10.47
CA ASN A 86 20.32 -13.33 11.83
C ASN A 86 19.49 -12.53 12.85
N THR A 87 18.44 -11.85 12.41
CA THR A 87 17.64 -10.95 13.24
C THR A 87 16.16 -11.24 13.06
N ASP A 88 15.45 -11.51 14.16
CA ASP A 88 14.00 -11.69 14.13
C ASP A 88 13.29 -10.36 14.42
N PHE A 89 12.23 -10.08 13.64
CA PHE A 89 11.42 -8.87 13.70
C PHE A 89 10.00 -9.24 14.13
N PHE A 90 9.51 -8.63 15.21
CA PHE A 90 8.18 -8.84 15.74
C PHE A 90 7.37 -7.55 15.58
N TYR A 91 6.56 -7.50 14.53
CA TYR A 91 5.62 -6.42 14.28
C TYR A 91 4.30 -6.71 14.98
N THR A 92 3.78 -5.73 15.72
CA THR A 92 2.45 -5.81 16.32
C THR A 92 1.62 -4.61 15.85
N ILE A 93 0.48 -4.88 15.20
CA ILE A 93 -0.47 -3.86 14.77
C ILE A 93 -1.70 -3.90 15.69
N ARG A 94 -2.05 -2.75 16.27
CA ARG A 94 -3.27 -2.57 17.07
C ARG A 94 -4.16 -1.50 16.41
N SER A 95 -5.42 -1.84 16.15
CA SER A 95 -6.40 -0.92 15.59
C SER A 95 -7.80 -1.22 16.14
N GLU A 96 -8.64 -0.19 16.19
CA GLU A 96 -10.06 -0.33 16.51
C GLU A 96 -10.91 -0.76 15.29
N ALA A 97 -10.28 -0.86 14.11
CA ALA A 97 -10.95 -1.40 12.92
C ALA A 97 -11.35 -2.87 13.12
N THR A 98 -12.31 -3.35 12.34
CA THR A 98 -12.70 -4.78 12.35
C THR A 98 -11.73 -5.66 11.56
N ILE A 99 -11.18 -5.12 10.47
CA ILE A 99 -10.20 -5.79 9.60
C ILE A 99 -9.22 -4.72 9.13
N ILE A 100 -7.93 -5.07 9.11
CA ILE A 100 -6.88 -4.24 8.49
C ILE A 100 -6.38 -4.88 7.20
N GLY A 101 -6.12 -4.07 6.19
CA GLY A 101 -5.69 -4.51 4.87
C GLY A 101 -4.85 -3.44 4.17
N GLY A 102 -4.30 -3.80 3.03
CA GLY A 102 -3.62 -2.88 2.12
C GLY A 102 -2.12 -2.69 2.42
N PRO A 103 -1.37 -2.20 1.41
CA PRO A 103 0.06 -1.94 1.50
C PRO A 103 0.43 -0.53 2.02
N SER A 104 -0.55 0.30 2.40
CA SER A 104 -0.34 1.74 2.66
C SER A 104 0.51 2.08 3.89
N ALA A 105 0.85 1.08 4.71
CA ALA A 105 1.74 1.21 5.85
C ALA A 105 3.22 0.95 5.48
N GLY A 106 3.53 0.62 4.23
CA GLY A 106 4.86 0.21 3.79
C GLY A 106 5.97 1.20 4.18
N ALA A 107 5.77 2.50 3.91
CA ALA A 107 6.74 3.53 4.28
C ALA A 107 6.95 3.61 5.81
N ALA A 108 5.86 3.60 6.59
CA ALA A 108 5.92 3.67 8.06
C ALA A 108 6.65 2.46 8.66
N ILE A 109 6.39 1.25 8.14
CA ILE A 109 7.06 0.01 8.55
C ILE A 109 8.55 0.07 8.26
N SER A 110 8.94 0.50 7.05
CA SER A 110 10.35 0.67 6.69
C SER A 110 11.05 1.68 7.60
N ILE A 111 10.42 2.82 7.91
CA ILE A 111 10.98 3.85 8.80
C ILE A 111 11.14 3.31 10.23
N LEU A 112 10.14 2.61 10.76
CA LEU A 112 10.24 2.00 12.08
C LEU A 112 11.36 0.95 12.13
N THR A 113 11.53 0.18 11.05
CA THR A 113 12.63 -0.79 10.90
C THR A 113 13.99 -0.10 10.97
N VAL A 114 14.19 0.95 10.16
CA VAL A 114 15.42 1.75 10.13
C VAL A 114 15.70 2.36 11.50
N ALA A 115 14.71 3.01 12.10
CA ALA A 115 14.84 3.65 13.39
C ALA A 115 15.21 2.65 14.50
N MET A 116 14.61 1.46 14.50
CA MET A 116 14.95 0.44 15.49
C MET A 116 16.33 -0.19 15.28
N LEU A 117 16.78 -0.34 14.03
CA LEU A 117 18.08 -0.93 13.71
C LEU A 117 19.25 0.04 13.94
N ASP A 118 19.01 1.33 13.79
CA ASP A 118 20.00 2.41 13.95
C ASP A 118 19.78 3.26 15.22
N ASN A 119 18.87 2.81 16.09
CA ASN A 119 18.56 3.42 17.39
C ASN A 119 18.19 4.91 17.28
N LEU A 120 17.33 5.24 16.32
CA LEU A 120 16.80 6.59 16.08
C LEU A 120 15.53 6.84 16.88
N GLU A 121 15.37 8.09 17.32
CA GLU A 121 14.12 8.55 17.94
C GLU A 121 13.09 8.89 16.85
N ILE A 122 11.86 8.36 17.01
CA ILE A 122 10.74 8.64 16.12
C ILE A 122 9.94 9.80 16.68
N ASN A 123 9.76 10.86 15.89
CA ASN A 123 8.85 11.95 16.25
C ASN A 123 7.40 11.48 16.15
N GLN A 124 6.81 11.16 17.32
CA GLN A 124 5.44 10.67 17.45
C GLN A 124 4.35 11.69 17.05
N SER A 125 4.71 12.94 16.76
CA SER A 125 3.76 13.95 16.23
C SER A 125 3.66 13.94 14.70
N VAL A 126 4.48 13.13 14.01
CA VAL A 126 4.53 13.01 12.55
C VAL A 126 4.09 11.61 12.15
N ALA A 127 3.09 11.51 11.28
CA ALA A 127 2.73 10.25 10.63
C ALA A 127 3.07 10.26 9.15
N VAL A 128 3.15 9.08 8.57
CA VAL A 128 3.42 8.86 7.14
C VAL A 128 2.48 7.80 6.60
N THR A 129 2.00 8.01 5.37
CA THR A 129 1.26 7.00 4.61
C THR A 129 1.87 6.86 3.23
N GLY A 130 1.89 5.64 2.71
CA GLY A 130 2.50 5.36 1.42
C GLY A 130 2.90 3.90 1.31
N THR A 131 2.78 3.36 0.10
CA THR A 131 3.44 2.09 -0.22
C THR A 131 4.96 2.30 -0.27
N ILE A 132 5.71 1.22 -0.26
CA ILE A 132 7.17 1.26 -0.48
C ILE A 132 7.50 0.27 -1.60
N ASN A 133 8.44 0.62 -2.48
CA ASN A 133 8.92 -0.27 -3.54
C ASN A 133 10.38 -0.69 -3.34
N VAL A 134 10.91 -1.49 -4.27
CA VAL A 134 12.29 -2.02 -4.18
C VAL A 134 13.37 -0.93 -4.17
N GLY A 135 13.09 0.22 -4.78
CA GLY A 135 13.99 1.37 -4.83
C GLY A 135 13.84 2.33 -3.64
N GLY A 136 13.06 1.97 -2.62
CA GLY A 136 12.77 2.85 -1.49
C GLY A 136 11.91 4.06 -1.85
N LEU A 137 11.22 4.04 -3.00
CA LEU A 137 10.28 5.10 -3.38
C LEU A 137 8.93 4.90 -2.68
N ILE A 138 8.39 6.01 -2.18
CA ILE A 138 7.10 6.04 -1.51
C ILE A 138 6.00 6.21 -2.57
N GLY A 139 5.16 5.19 -2.70
CA GLY A 139 4.12 5.12 -3.74
C GLY A 139 2.74 5.58 -3.27
N PRO A 140 1.84 5.89 -4.21
CA PRO A 140 0.52 6.46 -3.94
C PRO A 140 -0.38 5.51 -3.13
N VAL A 141 -1.33 6.11 -2.41
CA VAL A 141 -2.35 5.41 -1.62
C VAL A 141 -3.67 6.16 -1.71
N ALA A 142 -4.78 5.47 -1.47
CA ALA A 142 -6.11 6.08 -1.43
C ALA A 142 -6.43 6.70 -0.06
N GLY A 143 -7.44 7.59 -0.02
CA GLY A 143 -8.03 8.14 1.20
C GLY A 143 -7.10 9.07 1.95
N ILE A 144 -6.35 9.93 1.23
CA ILE A 144 -5.40 10.88 1.83
C ILE A 144 -6.15 11.87 2.72
N ILE A 145 -7.28 12.41 2.28
CA ILE A 145 -8.09 13.36 3.06
C ILE A 145 -8.57 12.72 4.37
N GLY A 146 -9.20 11.54 4.30
CA GLY A 146 -9.63 10.81 5.50
C GLY A 146 -8.47 10.50 6.46
N LYS A 147 -7.31 10.13 5.94
CA LYS A 147 -6.10 9.89 6.75
C LYS A 147 -5.57 11.16 7.43
N ILE A 148 -5.63 12.30 6.75
CA ILE A 148 -5.27 13.62 7.31
C ILE A 148 -6.21 13.98 8.47
N GLU A 149 -7.52 13.72 8.33
CA GLU A 149 -8.49 13.91 9.42
C GLU A 149 -8.22 12.98 10.61
N ALA A 150 -7.92 11.70 10.33
CA ALA A 150 -7.56 10.73 11.37
C ALA A 150 -6.31 11.18 12.14
N ALA A 151 -5.30 11.68 11.43
CA ALA A 151 -4.10 12.25 12.03
C ALA A 151 -4.43 13.44 12.95
N LYS A 152 -5.30 14.35 12.50
CA LYS A 152 -5.76 15.47 13.32
C LYS A 152 -6.45 15.00 14.60
N ASN A 153 -7.36 14.02 14.47
CA ASN A 153 -8.12 13.46 15.59
C ASN A 153 -7.23 12.72 16.59
N ALA A 154 -6.13 12.13 16.12
CA ALA A 154 -5.11 11.51 16.96
C ALA A 154 -4.12 12.52 17.59
N GLY A 155 -4.28 13.82 17.35
CA GLY A 155 -3.42 14.86 17.91
C GLY A 155 -2.06 15.01 17.24
N LEU A 156 -1.89 14.45 16.04
CA LEU A 156 -0.67 14.62 15.25
C LEU A 156 -0.59 16.06 14.71
N THR A 157 0.61 16.47 14.33
CA THR A 157 0.87 17.83 13.83
C THR A 157 1.29 17.85 12.37
N LYS A 158 1.82 16.74 11.84
CA LYS A 158 2.26 16.62 10.45
C LYS A 158 1.91 15.26 9.86
N VAL A 159 1.51 15.24 8.59
CA VAL A 159 1.33 14.03 7.78
C VAL A 159 2.22 14.09 6.54
N LEU A 160 3.03 13.06 6.37
CA LEU A 160 3.81 12.82 5.16
C LEU A 160 2.98 11.98 4.19
N ILE A 161 2.78 12.49 2.97
CA ILE A 161 2.01 11.83 1.91
C ILE A 161 2.91 11.52 0.71
N PRO A 162 2.56 10.55 -0.15
CA PRO A 162 3.35 10.27 -1.33
C PRO A 162 3.40 11.46 -2.29
N LYS A 163 4.54 11.68 -2.93
CA LYS A 163 4.69 12.75 -3.93
C LYS A 163 3.73 12.54 -5.11
N GLY A 164 3.05 13.61 -5.52
CA GLY A 164 2.07 13.60 -6.59
C GLY A 164 0.64 13.28 -6.14
N THR A 165 0.39 13.13 -4.83
CA THR A 165 -0.95 12.84 -4.28
C THR A 165 -1.55 14.03 -3.53
N ARG A 166 -1.10 15.26 -3.81
CA ARG A 166 -1.68 16.49 -3.25
C ARG A 166 -3.17 16.65 -3.56
N TYR A 167 -3.60 16.26 -4.76
CA TYR A 167 -4.98 16.40 -5.21
C TYR A 167 -5.66 15.04 -5.18
N GLU A 168 -6.70 14.90 -4.36
CA GLU A 168 -7.53 13.69 -4.28
C GLU A 168 -8.88 13.95 -4.93
N ILE A 169 -9.31 13.06 -5.82
CA ILE A 169 -10.64 13.12 -6.45
C ILE A 169 -11.65 12.56 -5.44
N GLU A 170 -12.66 13.34 -5.09
CA GLU A 170 -13.79 12.82 -4.34
C GLU A 170 -14.91 12.36 -5.30
N PRO A 171 -15.33 11.09 -5.25
CA PRO A 171 -16.49 10.62 -6.00
C PRO A 171 -17.74 11.39 -5.56
N GLU A 172 -18.59 11.73 -6.53
CA GLU A 172 -19.76 12.59 -6.34
C GLU A 172 -20.81 11.94 -5.42
N HIS A 173 -20.64 12.10 -4.11
CA HIS A 173 -21.73 12.10 -3.14
C HIS A 173 -21.67 13.41 -2.34
N THR A 174 -22.59 14.29 -2.76
CA THR A 174 -23.06 15.48 -2.06
C THR A 174 -22.21 16.75 -2.14
N TYR A 175 -21.83 17.13 -3.36
CA TYR A 175 -21.52 18.53 -3.72
C TYR A 175 -22.54 19.56 -3.15
N ASN A 176 -23.81 19.17 -3.01
CA ASN A 176 -24.89 20.04 -2.52
C ASN A 176 -25.08 20.06 -0.98
N GLU A 177 -24.55 19.11 -0.21
CA GLU A 177 -24.63 19.13 1.27
C GLU A 177 -23.33 19.65 1.91
N LEU A 178 -22.17 19.39 1.31
CA LEU A 178 -20.85 19.78 1.87
C LEU A 178 -20.57 21.29 1.77
N LEU A 179 -21.11 21.99 0.77
CA LEU A 179 -20.93 23.43 0.60
C LEU A 179 -21.80 24.31 1.52
N ARG A 180 -22.69 23.73 2.33
CA ARG A 180 -23.47 24.52 3.29
C ARG A 180 -22.69 24.89 4.55
N ASP A 181 -21.68 24.10 4.92
CA ASP A 181 -20.93 24.28 6.16
C ASP A 181 -19.40 24.44 5.99
N TYR A 182 -18.83 24.26 4.78
CA TYR A 182 -17.38 24.31 4.57
C TYR A 182 -16.90 25.36 3.55
N ASN A 183 -15.70 25.88 3.81
CA ASN A 183 -15.02 26.91 3.03
C ASN A 183 -14.59 26.37 1.65
N ALA A 184 -15.12 26.92 0.57
CA ALA A 184 -14.89 26.49 -0.81
C ALA A 184 -13.43 26.65 -1.33
N SER A 185 -12.47 27.03 -0.47
CA SER A 185 -11.11 27.41 -0.88
C SER A 185 -10.19 26.23 -1.20
N TYR A 186 -10.48 25.03 -0.71
CA TYR A 186 -9.63 23.84 -0.89
C TYR A 186 -10.24 22.80 -1.85
N TYR A 187 -11.45 23.06 -2.38
CA TYR A 187 -12.02 22.29 -3.49
C TYR A 187 -11.69 22.98 -4.82
N ARG A 188 -11.27 22.20 -5.81
CA ARG A 188 -11.02 22.67 -7.17
C ARG A 188 -11.79 21.80 -8.16
N TYR A 189 -12.57 22.43 -9.04
CA TYR A 189 -13.15 21.71 -10.17
C TYR A 189 -12.07 21.42 -11.22
N ASN A 190 -11.88 20.14 -11.56
CA ASN A 190 -10.98 19.73 -12.62
C ASN A 190 -11.77 19.57 -13.93
N ASN A 191 -11.50 20.46 -14.89
CA ASN A 191 -12.17 20.46 -16.19
C ASN A 191 -11.82 19.25 -17.07
N GLU A 192 -10.68 18.60 -16.83
CA GLU A 192 -10.21 17.45 -17.61
C GLU A 192 -10.90 16.15 -17.16
N THR A 193 -11.05 15.98 -15.84
CA THR A 193 -11.68 14.79 -15.27
C THR A 193 -13.19 14.96 -15.08
N GLY A 194 -13.68 16.20 -14.99
CA GLY A 194 -15.08 16.53 -14.73
C GLY A 194 -15.47 16.43 -13.25
N PHE A 195 -14.50 16.17 -12.36
CA PHE A 195 -14.72 15.95 -10.92
C PHE A 195 -14.14 17.08 -10.06
N TYR A 196 -14.61 17.18 -8.82
CA TYR A 196 -13.96 18.02 -7.81
C TYR A 196 -12.78 17.29 -7.19
N GLU A 197 -11.70 18.04 -6.97
CA GLU A 197 -10.50 17.61 -6.29
C GLU A 197 -10.34 18.39 -4.99
N VAL A 198 -9.89 17.71 -3.94
CA VAL A 198 -9.50 18.31 -2.67
C VAL A 198 -8.00 18.53 -2.67
N ASP A 199 -7.56 19.75 -2.40
CA ASP A 199 -6.15 20.08 -2.16
C ASP A 199 -5.76 19.71 -0.72
N ALA A 200 -5.04 18.60 -0.56
CA ALA A 200 -4.62 18.08 0.73
C ALA A 200 -3.80 19.08 1.56
N TYR A 201 -3.05 19.99 0.92
CA TYR A 201 -2.23 20.98 1.63
C TYR A 201 -3.10 22.07 2.24
N GLU A 202 -4.02 22.62 1.45
CA GLU A 202 -4.95 23.65 1.92
C GLU A 202 -5.92 23.07 2.94
N TYR A 203 -6.40 21.84 2.72
CA TYR A 203 -7.27 21.13 3.65
C TYR A 203 -6.57 20.85 5.00
N GLY A 204 -5.35 20.29 4.96
CA GLY A 204 -4.54 20.05 6.15
C GLY A 204 -4.33 21.33 6.95
N LYS A 205 -3.91 22.41 6.28
CA LYS A 205 -3.72 23.72 6.92
C LYS A 205 -5.00 24.26 7.54
N PHE A 206 -6.15 24.07 6.88
CA PHE A 206 -7.46 24.47 7.39
C PHE A 206 -7.81 23.76 8.70
N ILE A 207 -7.57 22.45 8.78
CA ILE A 207 -7.80 21.67 10.02
C ILE A 207 -6.63 21.76 11.02
N GLY A 208 -5.55 22.44 10.67
CA GLY A 208 -4.36 22.63 11.51
C GLY A 208 -3.47 21.39 11.61
N ILE A 209 -3.26 20.70 10.47
CA ILE A 209 -2.24 19.67 10.22
C ILE A 209 -1.30 20.19 9.13
N ASP A 210 0.01 20.05 9.30
CA ASP A 210 0.98 20.26 8.23
C ASP A 210 1.01 19.04 7.31
N VAL A 211 0.96 19.26 6.00
CA VAL A 211 0.99 18.16 5.01
C VAL A 211 2.20 18.36 4.11
N LYS A 212 3.01 17.31 3.97
CA LYS A 212 4.22 17.35 3.16
C LYS A 212 4.32 16.13 2.26
N GLU A 213 4.54 16.36 0.97
CA GLU A 213 4.87 15.30 0.03
C GLU A 213 6.31 14.80 0.23
N VAL A 214 6.48 13.49 0.21
CA VAL A 214 7.77 12.78 0.23
C VAL A 214 7.82 11.76 -0.91
N ALA A 215 8.98 11.66 -1.57
CA ALA A 215 9.20 10.75 -2.69
C ALA A 215 9.95 9.47 -2.28
N THR A 216 10.83 9.55 -1.28
CA THR A 216 11.76 8.48 -0.93
C THR A 216 11.73 8.16 0.56
N LEU A 217 12.18 6.96 0.90
CA LEU A 217 12.38 6.54 2.29
C LEU A 217 13.35 7.48 3.01
N GLN A 218 14.41 7.94 2.35
CA GLN A 218 15.37 8.89 2.94
C GLN A 218 14.72 10.20 3.36
N GLU A 219 13.90 10.81 2.49
CA GLU A 219 13.17 12.04 2.82
C GLU A 219 12.23 11.83 4.02
N ALA A 220 11.52 10.69 4.06
CA ALA A 220 10.58 10.40 5.15
C ALA A 220 11.30 10.07 6.47
N VAL A 221 12.41 9.33 6.44
CA VAL A 221 13.25 9.08 7.62
C VAL A 221 13.78 10.40 8.18
N TYR A 222 14.28 11.30 7.32
CA TYR A 222 14.74 12.62 7.74
C TYR A 222 13.63 13.45 8.39
N GLU A 223 12.43 13.49 7.80
CA GLU A 223 11.30 14.25 8.35
C GLU A 223 10.81 13.72 9.71
N ILE A 224 10.94 12.41 9.96
CA ILE A 224 10.47 11.77 11.20
C ILE A 224 11.53 11.73 12.29
N THR A 225 12.80 11.53 11.93
CA THR A 225 13.90 11.29 12.89
C THR A 225 14.89 12.45 12.99
N GLY A 226 14.90 13.36 12.01
CA GLY A 226 15.90 14.42 11.88
C GLY A 226 17.28 13.95 11.41
N VAL A 227 17.47 12.64 11.19
CA VAL A 227 18.74 12.07 10.74
C VAL A 227 18.78 12.04 9.21
N LEU A 228 19.84 12.64 8.68
CA LEU A 228 20.14 12.58 7.25
C LEU A 228 21.13 11.44 7.03
N TYR A 229 20.73 10.45 6.26
CA TYR A 229 21.65 9.49 5.68
C TYR A 229 22.35 10.19 4.51
N ASP A 230 23.66 9.97 4.34
CA ASP A 230 24.30 10.36 3.09
C ASP A 230 23.49 9.73 1.97
N ALA A 231 23.09 10.55 0.99
CA ALA A 231 22.45 10.04 -0.21
C ALA A 231 23.49 9.14 -0.90
N ASP A 232 23.47 7.86 -0.55
CA ASP A 232 24.06 6.88 -1.42
C ASP A 232 23.17 6.87 -2.65
N ASP A 233 23.55 7.66 -3.64
CA ASP A 233 22.98 7.64 -4.98
C ASP A 233 23.21 6.26 -5.65
N SER A 234 23.83 5.28 -4.96
CA SER A 234 23.77 3.89 -5.39
C SER A 234 22.31 3.47 -5.52
N GLU A 235 21.91 3.30 -6.77
CA GLU A 235 20.62 2.73 -7.11
C GLU A 235 20.48 1.39 -6.39
N ILE A 236 19.38 1.21 -5.65
CA ILE A 236 19.13 -0.04 -4.93
C ILE A 236 18.95 -1.15 -5.98
N GLU A 237 20.03 -1.87 -6.31
CA GLU A 237 19.98 -2.88 -7.36
C GLU A 237 19.10 -4.06 -6.90
N PRO A 238 17.99 -4.34 -7.60
CA PRO A 238 17.12 -5.45 -7.25
C PRO A 238 17.85 -6.80 -7.42
N GLU A 239 17.48 -7.78 -6.61
CA GLU A 239 18.05 -9.13 -6.73
C GLU A 239 17.71 -9.78 -8.08
N GLU A 240 18.61 -10.62 -8.60
CA GLU A 240 18.49 -11.20 -9.94
C GLU A 240 17.18 -11.99 -10.13
N TRP A 241 16.76 -12.77 -9.12
CA TRP A 241 15.49 -13.51 -9.19
C TRP A 241 14.27 -12.58 -9.29
N TYR A 242 14.34 -11.40 -8.65
CA TYR A 242 13.28 -10.41 -8.70
C TYR A 242 13.21 -9.80 -10.09
N VAL A 243 14.37 -9.45 -10.68
CA VAL A 243 14.46 -8.92 -12.04
C VAL A 243 13.85 -9.90 -13.04
N GLN A 244 14.22 -11.19 -12.97
CA GLN A 244 13.67 -12.25 -13.83
C GLN A 244 12.15 -12.41 -13.65
N THR A 245 11.69 -12.44 -12.39
CA THR A 245 10.25 -12.54 -12.09
C THR A 245 9.49 -11.34 -12.66
N MET A 246 10.02 -10.14 -12.47
CA MET A 246 9.39 -8.91 -12.97
C MET A 246 9.43 -8.80 -14.48
N GLU A 247 10.45 -9.34 -15.14
CA GLU A 247 10.50 -9.45 -16.60
C GLU A 247 9.31 -10.26 -17.13
N ASP A 248 9.04 -11.44 -16.53
CA ASP A 248 7.92 -12.28 -16.92
C ASP A 248 6.57 -11.61 -16.63
N VAL A 249 6.45 -10.94 -15.49
CA VAL A 249 5.25 -10.15 -15.14
C VAL A 249 5.05 -9.01 -16.14
N ALA A 250 6.10 -8.27 -16.49
CA ALA A 250 6.04 -7.19 -17.47
C ALA A 250 5.61 -7.71 -18.84
N LYS A 251 6.19 -8.82 -19.32
CA LYS A 251 5.79 -9.46 -20.58
C LYS A 251 4.30 -9.79 -20.60
N ASN A 252 3.79 -10.43 -19.55
CA ASN A 252 2.37 -10.80 -19.48
C ASN A 252 1.45 -9.57 -19.47
N LEU A 253 1.76 -8.56 -18.65
CA LEU A 253 0.95 -7.35 -18.53
C LEU A 253 0.98 -6.50 -19.80
N CYS A 254 2.14 -6.38 -20.44
CA CYS A 254 2.30 -5.62 -21.68
C CYS A 254 1.69 -6.34 -22.88
N ASN A 255 1.78 -7.68 -22.97
CA ASN A 255 1.05 -8.46 -23.97
C ASN A 255 -0.45 -8.20 -23.89
N ARG A 256 -1.02 -8.22 -22.67
CA ARG A 256 -2.42 -7.89 -22.47
C ARG A 256 -2.76 -6.45 -22.86
N ASN A 257 -1.81 -5.52 -22.68
CA ASN A 257 -1.96 -4.14 -23.10
C ASN A 257 -2.11 -4.03 -24.62
N TYR A 258 -1.25 -4.70 -25.39
CA TYR A 258 -1.33 -4.73 -26.85
C TYR A 258 -2.66 -5.32 -27.34
N GLU A 259 -3.12 -6.43 -26.73
CA GLU A 259 -4.43 -7.03 -27.06
C GLU A 259 -5.58 -6.03 -26.86
N LEU A 260 -5.60 -5.33 -25.72
CA LEU A 260 -6.63 -4.33 -25.42
C LEU A 260 -6.57 -3.11 -26.36
N VAL A 261 -5.37 -2.70 -26.78
CA VAL A 261 -5.20 -1.64 -27.79
C VAL A 261 -5.72 -2.09 -29.15
N GLU A 262 -5.47 -3.34 -29.55
CA GLU A 262 -6.00 -3.91 -30.79
C GLU A 262 -7.53 -3.95 -30.78
N GLU A 263 -8.14 -4.37 -29.67
CA GLU A 263 -9.60 -4.31 -29.47
C GLU A 263 -10.14 -2.87 -29.63
N LEU A 264 -9.41 -1.86 -29.12
CA LEU A 264 -9.78 -0.44 -29.14
C LEU A 264 -9.52 0.30 -30.47
N ASN A 265 -8.71 -0.22 -31.38
CA ASN A 265 -8.48 0.41 -32.70
C ASN A 265 -9.75 0.53 -33.57
N THR A 266 -10.87 0.00 -33.07
CA THR A 266 -12.23 0.21 -33.59
C THR A 266 -12.91 1.49 -33.09
N ILE A 267 -12.32 2.23 -32.14
CA ILE A 267 -12.91 3.40 -31.45
C ILE A 267 -11.93 4.61 -31.47
N ASN A 268 -12.51 5.80 -31.72
CA ASN A 268 -12.00 7.20 -31.79
C ASN A 268 -10.48 7.53 -31.56
N SER A 269 -9.94 8.41 -32.42
CA SER A 269 -8.49 8.64 -32.60
C SER A 269 -7.75 9.44 -31.51
N THR A 270 -8.42 10.31 -30.75
CA THR A 270 -7.74 11.20 -29.77
C THR A 270 -7.32 10.48 -28.49
N LEU A 271 -8.02 9.41 -28.11
CA LEU A 271 -7.68 8.57 -26.96
C LEU A 271 -6.49 7.64 -27.25
N GLN A 272 -6.24 7.33 -28.52
CA GLN A 272 -5.13 6.48 -28.96
C GLN A 272 -3.75 7.11 -28.65
N GLU A 273 -3.60 8.44 -28.68
CA GLU A 273 -2.31 9.10 -28.46
C GLU A 273 -1.79 8.95 -27.02
N GLU A 274 -2.67 9.08 -26.02
CA GLU A 274 -2.28 8.91 -24.62
C GLU A 274 -1.98 7.44 -24.29
N LEU A 275 -2.66 6.52 -24.99
CA LEU A 275 -2.46 5.07 -24.87
C LEU A 275 -1.14 4.62 -25.51
N ILE A 276 -0.83 5.08 -26.72
CA ILE A 276 0.45 4.86 -27.41
C ILE A 276 1.62 5.36 -26.53
N ASN A 277 1.46 6.50 -25.85
CA ASN A 277 2.48 7.02 -24.95
C ASN A 277 2.76 6.09 -23.76
N SER A 278 1.74 5.44 -23.19
CA SER A 278 1.93 4.48 -22.10
C SER A 278 2.68 3.22 -22.57
N THR A 279 2.37 2.73 -23.76
CA THR A 279 3.03 1.60 -24.39
C THR A 279 4.50 1.92 -24.70
N ILE A 280 4.80 3.08 -25.31
CA ILE A 280 6.17 3.55 -25.58
C ILE A 280 6.96 3.68 -24.27
N ARG A 281 6.33 4.18 -23.19
CA ARG A 281 6.97 4.28 -21.88
C ARG A 281 7.34 2.89 -21.33
N ALA A 282 6.46 1.91 -21.48
CA ALA A 282 6.72 0.54 -21.05
C ALA A 282 7.80 -0.15 -21.90
N GLU A 283 7.80 0.05 -23.22
CA GLU A 283 8.84 -0.46 -24.13
C GLU A 283 10.21 0.12 -23.78
N ASN A 284 10.27 1.45 -23.58
CA ASN A 284 11.50 2.11 -23.15
C ASN A 284 11.97 1.58 -21.78
N ALA A 285 11.06 1.37 -20.83
CA ALA A 285 11.42 0.80 -19.53
C ALA A 285 11.97 -0.64 -19.67
N THR A 286 11.34 -1.46 -20.50
CA THR A 286 11.78 -2.84 -20.79
C THR A 286 13.15 -2.86 -21.45
N ALA A 287 13.43 -1.95 -22.38
CA ALA A 287 14.72 -1.84 -23.07
C ALA A 287 15.88 -1.40 -22.15
N ASN A 288 15.57 -0.87 -20.97
CA ASN A 288 16.54 -0.47 -19.95
C ASN A 288 16.48 -1.38 -18.71
N ASP A 289 15.98 -2.61 -18.84
CA ASP A 289 15.84 -3.60 -17.75
C ASP A 289 15.01 -3.12 -16.54
N MET A 290 14.21 -2.06 -16.71
CA MET A 290 13.31 -1.51 -15.69
C MET A 290 11.96 -2.24 -15.71
N PHE A 291 11.99 -3.56 -15.51
CA PHE A 291 10.80 -4.41 -15.67
C PHE A 291 9.67 -4.07 -14.71
N TYR A 292 9.95 -3.60 -13.50
CA TYR A 292 8.92 -3.11 -12.59
C TYR A 292 8.18 -1.88 -13.17
N VAL A 293 8.93 -0.93 -13.73
CA VAL A 293 8.36 0.27 -14.35
C VAL A 293 7.52 -0.12 -15.57
N ALA A 294 8.00 -1.05 -16.39
CA ALA A 294 7.26 -1.59 -17.53
C ALA A 294 5.95 -2.27 -17.09
N ALA A 295 6.03 -3.22 -16.14
CA ALA A 295 4.89 -3.93 -15.58
C ALA A 295 3.84 -2.97 -15.00
N SER A 296 4.28 -2.01 -14.18
CA SER A 296 3.40 -1.01 -13.57
C SER A 296 2.71 -0.12 -14.62
N THR A 297 3.48 0.33 -15.64
CA THR A 297 2.94 1.15 -16.73
C THR A 297 1.91 0.37 -17.55
N CYS A 298 2.22 -0.88 -17.94
CA CYS A 298 1.29 -1.74 -18.69
C CYS A 298 0.05 -2.10 -17.87
N PHE A 299 0.19 -2.38 -16.56
CA PHE A 299 -0.96 -2.60 -15.70
C PHE A 299 -1.88 -1.38 -15.64
N GLY A 300 -1.34 -0.19 -15.38
CA GLY A 300 -2.14 1.05 -15.37
C GLY A 300 -2.81 1.31 -16.72
N GLY A 301 -2.08 1.06 -17.83
CA GLY A 301 -2.62 1.11 -19.18
C GLY A 301 -3.79 0.13 -19.38
N ASN A 302 -3.66 -1.13 -18.92
CA ASN A 302 -4.71 -2.14 -19.02
C ASN A 302 -6.00 -1.72 -18.32
N ILE A 303 -5.89 -1.17 -17.11
CA ILE A 303 -7.04 -0.67 -16.35
C ILE A 303 -7.73 0.46 -17.12
N ARG A 304 -6.96 1.42 -17.65
CA ARG A 304 -7.50 2.56 -18.40
C ARG A 304 -8.15 2.13 -19.71
N LEU A 305 -7.49 1.28 -20.49
CA LEU A 305 -8.03 0.69 -21.73
C LEU A 305 -9.33 -0.05 -21.45
N LYS A 306 -9.36 -0.86 -20.38
CA LYS A 306 -10.56 -1.61 -20.01
C LYS A 306 -11.70 -0.68 -19.61
N TYR A 307 -11.43 0.38 -18.84
CA TYR A 307 -12.43 1.39 -18.49
C TYR A 307 -13.04 2.05 -19.74
N LEU A 308 -12.20 2.39 -20.73
CA LEU A 308 -12.65 2.98 -21.98
C LEU A 308 -13.49 2.03 -22.83
N LEU A 309 -13.07 0.76 -22.91
CA LEU A 309 -13.87 -0.29 -23.54
C LEU A 309 -15.24 -0.40 -22.89
N LEU A 310 -15.33 -0.30 -21.55
CA LEU A 310 -16.58 -0.42 -20.81
C LEU A 310 -17.49 0.81 -20.94
N ASN A 311 -16.94 2.02 -21.06
CA ASN A 311 -17.74 3.24 -21.20
C ASN A 311 -18.50 3.33 -22.53
N GLY A 312 -18.14 2.54 -23.55
CA GLY A 312 -18.79 2.52 -24.86
C GLY A 312 -19.90 1.49 -25.04
N ILE A 313 -20.24 0.72 -24.00
CA ILE A 313 -21.06 -0.50 -24.07
C ILE A 313 -22.54 -0.22 -23.81
N GLU A 314 -23.44 -0.84 -24.58
CA GLU A 314 -24.89 -0.77 -24.34
C GLU A 314 -25.33 -1.70 -23.19
N LEU A 315 -26.43 -1.37 -22.51
CA LEU A 315 -26.94 -2.13 -21.34
C LEU A 315 -27.25 -3.61 -21.64
N ASN A 316 -27.49 -3.98 -22.90
CA ASN A 316 -27.76 -5.36 -23.35
C ASN A 316 -26.48 -6.23 -23.34
N GLU A 317 -25.34 -5.67 -23.73
CA GLU A 317 -24.01 -6.31 -23.73
C GLU A 317 -23.48 -6.54 -22.30
N THR A 318 -24.03 -5.82 -21.31
CA THR A 318 -23.66 -5.98 -19.90
C THR A 318 -24.02 -7.37 -19.35
N SER A 319 -25.09 -8.01 -19.83
CA SER A 319 -25.48 -9.35 -19.34
C SER A 319 -24.51 -10.43 -19.79
N GLU A 320 -24.07 -10.38 -21.07
CA GLU A 320 -23.09 -11.30 -21.61
C GLU A 320 -21.72 -11.13 -20.92
N MET A 321 -21.35 -9.89 -20.60
CA MET A 321 -20.15 -9.62 -19.80
C MET A 321 -20.20 -10.26 -18.41
N ILE A 322 -21.33 -10.15 -17.71
CA ILE A 322 -21.48 -10.77 -16.39
C ILE A 322 -21.32 -12.29 -16.48
N ASP A 323 -21.94 -12.93 -17.48
CA ASP A 323 -21.83 -14.37 -17.69
C ASP A 323 -20.40 -14.79 -18.03
N ASN A 324 -19.71 -14.02 -18.89
CA ASN A 324 -18.31 -14.25 -19.24
C ASN A 324 -17.37 -14.10 -18.04
N ILE A 325 -17.59 -13.10 -17.18
CA ILE A 325 -16.79 -12.95 -15.94
C ILE A 325 -17.07 -14.13 -15.02
N ASN A 326 -18.32 -14.54 -14.83
CA ASN A 326 -18.67 -15.68 -13.99
C ASN A 326 -18.01 -16.98 -14.48
N ALA A 327 -18.05 -17.24 -15.79
CA ALA A 327 -17.35 -18.37 -16.40
C ALA A 327 -15.83 -18.28 -16.18
N SER A 328 -15.24 -17.10 -16.38
CA SER A 328 -13.80 -16.88 -16.18
C SER A 328 -13.36 -17.13 -14.74
N THR A 329 -14.14 -16.69 -13.74
CA THR A 329 -13.85 -16.98 -12.33
C THR A 329 -13.96 -18.45 -11.98
N THR A 330 -14.82 -19.21 -12.68
CA THR A 330 -14.95 -20.66 -12.49
C THR A 330 -13.76 -21.40 -13.09
N ILE A 331 -13.40 -21.07 -14.33
CA ILE A 331 -12.24 -21.65 -15.02
C ILE A 331 -10.96 -21.40 -14.25
N LEU A 332 -10.74 -20.16 -13.78
CA LEU A 332 -9.54 -19.81 -13.03
C LEU A 332 -9.46 -20.56 -11.69
N GLN A 333 -10.60 -20.77 -11.02
CA GLN A 333 -10.65 -21.60 -9.80
C GLN A 333 -10.23 -23.04 -10.08
N GLU A 334 -10.79 -23.66 -11.12
CA GLU A 334 -10.43 -25.03 -11.51
C GLU A 334 -8.93 -25.13 -11.84
N GLU A 335 -8.38 -24.13 -12.52
CA GLU A 335 -6.96 -24.08 -12.82
C GLU A 335 -6.13 -24.04 -11.54
N ILE A 336 -6.46 -23.15 -10.60
CA ILE A 336 -5.71 -22.97 -9.35
C ILE A 336 -5.81 -24.21 -8.45
N ASP A 337 -7.02 -24.78 -8.31
CA ASP A 337 -7.27 -25.97 -7.51
C ASP A 337 -6.52 -27.20 -8.06
N SER A 338 -6.22 -27.23 -9.36
CA SER A 338 -5.44 -28.28 -10.00
C SER A 338 -3.93 -28.19 -9.75
N LYS A 339 -3.42 -27.02 -9.32
CA LYS A 339 -1.98 -26.83 -9.07
C LYS A 339 -1.57 -27.56 -7.80
N LYS A 340 -0.46 -28.28 -7.87
CA LYS A 340 0.11 -28.97 -6.70
C LYS A 340 0.85 -27.99 -5.80
N LEU A 341 0.39 -27.82 -4.56
CA LEU A 341 1.06 -27.03 -3.54
C LEU A 341 2.22 -27.81 -2.93
N GLN A 342 3.47 -27.38 -3.15
CA GLN A 342 4.69 -28.03 -2.65
C GLN A 342 5.42 -27.17 -1.62
N THR A 343 5.33 -25.86 -1.75
CA THR A 343 6.02 -24.88 -0.89
C THR A 343 5.03 -24.00 -0.12
N ILE A 344 5.53 -23.32 0.91
CA ILE A 344 4.74 -22.28 1.62
C ILE A 344 4.39 -21.15 0.65
N THR A 345 5.31 -20.79 -0.26
CA THR A 345 5.06 -19.80 -1.30
C THR A 345 3.91 -20.23 -2.20
N ASP A 346 3.84 -21.50 -2.60
CA ASP A 346 2.72 -22.00 -3.42
C ASP A 346 1.38 -21.85 -2.68
N LEU A 347 1.36 -22.18 -1.38
CA LEU A 347 0.18 -22.00 -0.54
C LEU A 347 -0.21 -20.52 -0.40
N GLN A 348 0.77 -19.64 -0.19
CA GLN A 348 0.53 -18.21 -0.08
C GLN A 348 -0.01 -17.64 -1.40
N THR A 349 0.58 -18.01 -2.54
CA THR A 349 0.10 -17.61 -3.86
C THR A 349 -1.32 -18.13 -4.09
N TYR A 350 -1.60 -19.39 -3.78
CA TYR A 350 -2.95 -19.96 -3.84
C TYR A 350 -3.95 -19.13 -3.02
N LEU A 351 -3.60 -18.78 -1.77
CA LEU A 351 -4.47 -17.98 -0.90
C LEU A 351 -4.72 -16.57 -1.45
N VAL A 352 -3.67 -15.86 -1.93
CA VAL A 352 -3.83 -14.51 -2.52
C VAL A 352 -4.77 -14.57 -3.73
N VAL A 353 -4.58 -15.53 -4.62
CA VAL A 353 -5.38 -15.60 -5.84
C VAL A 353 -6.83 -16.01 -5.50
N ASN A 354 -7.04 -16.92 -4.55
CA ASN A 354 -8.38 -17.27 -4.09
C ASN A 354 -9.11 -16.11 -3.41
N GLU A 355 -8.42 -15.31 -2.60
CA GLU A 355 -9.00 -14.11 -1.99
C GLU A 355 -9.52 -13.16 -3.07
N ARG A 356 -8.73 -12.89 -4.11
CA ARG A 356 -9.14 -12.03 -5.23
C ARG A 356 -10.27 -12.62 -6.07
N LEU A 357 -10.28 -13.95 -6.27
CA LEU A 357 -11.38 -14.64 -6.93
C LEU A 357 -12.69 -14.52 -6.16
N GLU A 358 -12.62 -14.65 -4.84
CA GLU A 358 -13.80 -14.57 -3.99
C GLU A 358 -14.34 -13.13 -3.92
N GLU A 359 -13.47 -12.11 -3.85
CA GLU A 359 -13.86 -10.70 -3.97
C GLU A 359 -14.59 -10.44 -5.31
N ALA A 360 -14.08 -10.98 -6.42
CA ALA A 360 -14.72 -10.85 -7.72
C ALA A 360 -16.11 -11.51 -7.76
N ARG A 361 -16.25 -12.70 -7.18
CA ARG A 361 -17.54 -13.41 -7.09
C ARG A 361 -18.54 -12.71 -6.20
N GLN A 362 -18.12 -12.18 -5.06
CA GLN A 362 -18.99 -11.40 -4.17
C GLN A 362 -19.52 -10.16 -4.89
N THR A 363 -18.63 -9.44 -5.58
CA THR A 363 -19.02 -8.28 -6.39
C THR A 363 -20.03 -8.65 -7.47
N LEU A 364 -19.82 -9.77 -8.18
CA LEU A 364 -20.77 -10.27 -9.18
C LEU A 364 -22.13 -10.63 -8.55
N ALA A 365 -22.12 -11.31 -7.41
CA ALA A 365 -23.33 -11.70 -6.70
C ALA A 365 -24.16 -10.49 -6.26
N GLU A 366 -23.51 -9.43 -5.77
CA GLU A 366 -24.17 -8.16 -5.42
C GLU A 366 -24.82 -7.50 -6.65
N ILE A 367 -24.11 -7.48 -7.79
CA ILE A 367 -24.64 -6.93 -9.05
C ILE A 367 -25.86 -7.73 -9.51
N MET A 368 -25.77 -9.07 -9.49
CA MET A 368 -26.88 -9.96 -9.86
C MET A 368 -28.09 -9.77 -8.95
N LEU A 369 -27.87 -9.60 -7.64
CA LEU A 369 -28.93 -9.36 -6.66
C LEU A 369 -29.63 -8.01 -6.89
N LYS A 370 -28.86 -6.94 -7.13
CA LYS A 370 -29.41 -5.63 -7.51
C LYS A 370 -30.24 -5.71 -8.79
N LYS A 371 -29.76 -6.44 -9.82
CA LYS A 371 -30.51 -6.67 -11.07
C LYS A 371 -31.83 -7.41 -10.82
N ALA A 372 -31.82 -8.45 -9.99
CA ALA A 372 -33.01 -9.21 -9.64
C ALA A 372 -34.04 -8.37 -8.87
N MET A 373 -33.60 -7.48 -7.97
CA MET A 373 -34.48 -6.56 -7.25
C MET A 373 -35.13 -5.53 -8.18
N ASN A 374 -34.36 -4.91 -9.08
CA ASN A 374 -34.91 -3.93 -10.03
C ASN A 374 -35.93 -4.55 -11.00
N ASN A 375 -35.73 -5.80 -11.42
CA ASN A 375 -36.68 -6.51 -12.28
C ASN A 375 -37.96 -6.98 -11.55
N SER A 376 -38.03 -6.85 -10.22
CA SER A 376 -39.21 -7.20 -9.42
C SER A 376 -40.10 -6.00 -9.06
N GLU A 377 -39.66 -4.79 -9.39
CA GLU A 377 -40.40 -3.53 -9.20
C GLU A 377 -41.06 -3.00 -10.50
N GLU A 378 -40.79 -3.61 -11.66
CA GLU A 378 -41.56 -3.49 -12.92
C GLU A 378 -42.62 -4.60 -13.04
#